data_AF-A0AAV0XAS3-F1
#
_entry.id   AF-A0AAV0XAS3-F1
#
_cell.length_a   1.000
_cell.length_b   1.000
_cell.length_c   1.000
_cell.angle_alpha   90.00
_cell.angle_beta   90.00
_cell.angle_gamma   90.00
#
_symmetry.space_group_name_H-M   'P 1'
#
loop_
_entity.id
_entity.type
_entity.pdbx_description
1 polymer ?
#
loop_
_entity_poly.entity_id
_entity_poly.type
_entity_poly.pdbx_seq_one_letter_code
_entity_poly.pdbx_strand_id
1 'polypeptide(L)'
;MSDSYQLERVQRKFLKWHLTFYQLIVLLMTIIQYFSTLICRLDRKVQTNISFLTKQIDGRIDSPILLNKLNFRIPVFNCLDDFPFHIPFGFVNYLRNSNMSLMMRLANKDPSFLLGD
;
A
#
# COMPACT_ATOMS: atom_id res chain seq x y z
N MET A 1 -2.97 60.01 18.84
CA MET A 1 -2.49 58.78 18.15
C MET A 1 -3.10 58.79 16.76
N SER A 2 -2.27 58.76 15.70
CA SER A 2 -2.72 58.91 14.31
C SER A 2 -3.48 57.67 13.82
N ASP A 3 -4.61 57.87 13.12
CA ASP A 3 -5.43 56.81 12.52
C ASP A 3 -4.63 55.88 11.59
N SER A 4 -3.57 56.42 10.97
CA SER A 4 -2.63 55.66 10.13
C SER A 4 -1.95 54.51 10.90
N TYR A 5 -1.57 54.74 12.16
CA TYR A 5 -0.93 53.71 12.98
C TYR A 5 -1.89 52.57 13.35
N GLN A 6 -3.16 52.91 13.60
CA GLN A 6 -4.17 51.89 13.90
C GLN A 6 -4.47 51.04 12.67
N LEU A 7 -4.56 51.66 11.49
CA LEU A 7 -4.75 50.97 10.23
C LEU A 7 -3.59 50.01 9.92
N GLU A 8 -2.35 50.48 10.05
CA GLU A 8 -1.15 49.68 9.83
C GLU A 8 -1.09 48.47 10.78
N ARG A 9 -1.48 48.65 12.04
CA ARG A 9 -1.52 47.58 13.04
C ARG A 9 -2.52 46.49 12.67
N VAL A 10 -3.69 46.85 12.15
CA VAL A 10 -4.71 45.89 11.69
C VAL A 10 -4.21 45.15 10.45
N GLN A 11 -3.65 45.87 9.47
CA GLN A 11 -3.09 45.27 8.26
C GLN A 11 -1.98 44.25 8.58
N ARG A 12 -1.04 44.60 9.48
CA ARG A 12 0.02 43.68 9.91
C ARG A 12 -0.53 42.43 10.61
N LYS A 13 -1.55 42.57 11.46
CA LYS A 13 -2.21 41.41 12.09
C LYS A 13 -2.91 40.53 11.06
N PHE A 14 -3.63 41.13 10.12
CA PHE A 14 -4.31 40.42 9.04
C PHE A 14 -3.31 39.64 8.16
N LEU A 15 -2.24 40.30 7.71
CA LEU A 15 -1.19 39.66 6.91
C LEU A 15 -0.50 38.53 7.66
N LYS A 16 -0.21 38.71 8.95
CA LYS A 16 0.38 37.66 9.78
C LYS A 16 -0.55 36.45 9.88
N TRP A 17 -1.84 36.68 10.15
CA TRP A 17 -2.84 35.60 10.20
C TRP A 17 -2.96 34.87 8.86
N HIS A 18 -3.06 35.62 7.76
CA HIS A 18 -3.16 35.06 6.41
C HIS A 18 -1.92 34.22 6.05
N LEU A 19 -0.72 34.70 6.39
CA LEU A 19 0.52 33.97 6.16
C LEU A 19 0.53 32.64 6.93
N THR A 20 0.13 32.65 8.21
CA THR A 20 0.03 31.43 9.02
C THR A 20 -1.01 30.46 8.47
N PHE A 21 -2.17 30.96 8.06
CA PHE A 21 -3.22 30.13 7.46
C PHE A 21 -2.77 29.50 6.14
N TYR A 22 -2.11 30.27 5.28
CA TYR A 22 -1.54 29.77 4.02
C TYR A 22 -0.47 28.70 4.27
N GLN A 23 0.44 28.92 5.23
CA GLN A 23 1.45 27.93 5.63
C GLN A 23 0.81 26.63 6.12
N LEU A 24 -0.27 26.71 6.89
CA LEU A 24 -1.02 25.55 7.34
C LEU A 24 -1.65 24.79 6.17
N ILE A 25 -2.26 25.48 5.21
CA ILE A 25 -2.84 24.87 4.01
C ILE A 25 -1.75 24.16 3.20
N VAL A 26 -0.63 24.83 2.93
CA VAL A 26 0.48 24.24 2.18
C VAL A 26 1.01 23.00 2.88
N LEU A 27 1.21 23.05 4.20
CA LEU A 27 1.61 21.89 4.98
C LEU A 27 0.61 20.74 4.83
N LEU A 28 -0.70 21.01 4.99
CA LEU A 28 -1.74 19.98 4.84
C LEU A 28 -1.72 19.36 3.44
N MET A 29 -1.61 20.19 2.39
CA MET A 29 -1.54 19.72 1.00
C MET A 29 -0.31 18.83 0.76
N THR A 30 0.86 19.21 1.29
CA THR A 30 2.07 18.38 1.17
C THR A 30 1.94 17.04 1.89
N ILE A 31 1.31 17.02 3.06
CA ILE A 31 1.04 15.80 3.82
C ILE A 31 0.08 14.89 3.04
N ILE A 32 -1.02 15.45 2.52
CA ILE A 32 -2.00 14.71 1.71
C ILE A 32 -1.33 14.13 0.45
N GLN A 33 -0.50 14.92 -0.23
CA GLN A 33 0.22 14.47 -1.41
C GLN A 33 1.18 13.32 -1.07
N TYR A 34 1.93 13.45 0.02
CA TYR A 34 2.84 12.40 0.48
C TYR A 34 2.09 11.08 0.75
N PHE A 35 1.02 11.11 1.54
CA PHE A 35 0.24 9.91 1.81
C PHE A 35 -0.40 9.31 0.56
N SER A 36 -0.96 10.14 -0.33
CA SER A 36 -1.52 9.69 -1.61
C SER A 36 -0.47 8.97 -2.47
N THR A 37 0.75 9.50 -2.54
CA THR A 37 1.83 8.85 -3.29
C THR A 37 2.28 7.53 -2.65
N LEU A 38 2.30 7.44 -1.32
CA LEU A 38 2.62 6.19 -0.62
C LEU A 38 1.56 5.13 -0.89
N ILE A 39 0.28 5.47 -0.76
CA ILE A 39 -0.85 4.56 -1.01
C ILE A 39 -0.78 4.06 -2.45
N CYS A 40 -0.67 4.96 -3.43
CA CYS A 40 -0.58 4.60 -4.84
C CYS A 40 0.62 3.65 -5.13
N ARG A 41 1.75 3.87 -4.47
CA ARG A 41 2.93 2.97 -4.59
C ARG A 41 2.67 1.61 -3.97
N LEU A 42 1.99 1.54 -2.83
CA LEU A 42 1.62 0.28 -2.18
C LEU A 42 0.64 -0.51 -3.07
N ASP A 43 -0.36 0.15 -3.64
CA ASP A 43 -1.35 -0.48 -4.51
C ASP A 43 -0.70 -1.06 -5.76
N ARG A 44 0.19 -0.30 -6.42
CA ARG A 44 0.95 -0.81 -7.59
C ARG A 44 1.81 -2.02 -7.21
N LYS A 45 2.42 -2.02 -6.03
CA LYS A 45 3.23 -3.16 -5.57
C LYS A 45 2.36 -4.39 -5.33
N VAL A 46 1.17 -4.22 -4.74
CA VAL A 46 0.18 -5.30 -4.56
C VAL A 46 -0.25 -5.85 -5.92
N GLN A 47 -0.66 -4.99 -6.84
CA GLN A 47 -1.10 -5.39 -8.18
C GLN A 47 0.00 -6.10 -8.97
N THR A 48 1.24 -5.61 -8.89
CA THR A 48 2.39 -6.26 -9.53
C THR A 48 2.65 -7.64 -8.96
N ASN A 49 2.58 -7.78 -7.63
CA ASN A 49 2.79 -9.04 -6.94
C ASN A 49 1.73 -10.09 -7.32
N ILE A 50 0.46 -9.68 -7.33
CA ILE A 50 -0.65 -10.55 -7.74
C ILE A 50 -0.50 -10.94 -9.21
N SER A 51 -0.30 -9.96 -10.10
CA SER A 51 -0.14 -10.22 -11.54
C SER A 51 1.05 -11.15 -11.85
N PHE A 52 2.17 -10.98 -11.15
CA PHE A 52 3.32 -11.86 -11.27
C PHE A 52 2.96 -13.29 -10.85
N LEU A 53 2.32 -13.45 -9.68
CA LEU A 53 1.92 -14.75 -9.16
C LEU A 53 0.93 -15.46 -10.09
N THR A 54 -0.08 -14.75 -10.60
CA THR A 54 -1.05 -15.28 -11.57
C THR A 54 -0.34 -15.75 -12.84
N LYS A 55 0.52 -14.90 -13.44
CA LYS A 55 1.28 -15.28 -14.65
C LYS A 55 2.19 -16.49 -14.43
N GLN A 56 2.72 -16.65 -13.23
CA GLN A 56 3.55 -17.79 -12.87
C GLN A 56 2.74 -19.09 -12.77
N ILE A 57 1.51 -19.02 -12.24
CA ILE A 57 0.60 -20.17 -12.14
C ILE A 57 0.01 -20.53 -13.50
N ASP A 58 -0.33 -19.53 -14.32
CA ASP A 58 -0.83 -19.70 -15.69
C ASP A 58 0.22 -20.23 -16.67
N GLY A 59 1.46 -20.43 -16.22
CA GLY A 59 2.58 -20.86 -17.08
C GLY A 59 3.07 -19.79 -18.06
N ARG A 60 2.60 -18.54 -17.96
CA ARG A 60 3.10 -17.41 -18.76
C ARG A 60 4.52 -17.00 -18.37
N ILE A 61 4.94 -17.34 -17.15
CA ILE A 61 6.33 -17.24 -16.69
C ILE A 61 6.85 -18.66 -16.50
N ASP A 62 7.71 -19.10 -17.43
CA ASP A 62 8.34 -20.42 -17.36
C ASP A 62 9.53 -20.40 -16.39
N SER A 63 9.23 -20.64 -15.10
CA SER A 63 10.26 -20.78 -14.08
C SER A 63 9.88 -21.86 -13.06
N PRO A 64 10.31 -23.12 -13.28
CA PRO A 64 10.01 -24.22 -12.36
C PRO A 64 10.63 -24.00 -10.98
N ILE A 65 11.80 -23.33 -10.92
CA ILE A 65 12.49 -23.00 -9.66
C ILE A 65 11.62 -22.08 -8.80
N LEU A 66 11.00 -21.07 -9.41
CA LEU A 66 10.13 -20.17 -8.68
C LEU A 66 8.81 -20.85 -8.32
N LEU A 67 8.28 -21.70 -9.19
CA LEU A 67 7.03 -22.43 -8.94
C LEU A 67 7.17 -23.36 -7.74
N ASN A 68 8.32 -24.03 -7.64
CA ASN A 68 8.65 -24.90 -6.50
C ASN A 68 8.82 -24.14 -5.16
N LYS A 69 8.94 -22.81 -5.18
CA LYS A 69 8.95 -21.98 -3.95
C LYS A 69 7.55 -21.59 -3.48
N LEU A 70 6.52 -21.80 -4.29
CA LEU A 70 5.14 -21.57 -3.90
C LEU A 70 4.65 -22.75 -3.06
N ASN A 71 4.15 -22.46 -1.86
CA ASN A 71 3.63 -23.48 -0.97
C ASN A 71 2.12 -23.59 -1.19
N PHE A 72 1.70 -24.33 -2.20
CA PHE A 72 0.27 -24.57 -2.42
C PHE A 72 -0.33 -25.35 -1.25
N ARG A 73 -1.49 -24.90 -0.77
CA ARG A 73 -2.29 -25.66 0.19
C ARG A 73 -3.23 -26.54 -0.61
N ILE A 74 -3.05 -27.85 -0.53
CA ILE A 74 -3.95 -28.81 -1.16
C ILE A 74 -5.05 -29.14 -0.12
N PRO A 75 -6.33 -28.81 -0.37
CA PRO A 75 -7.39 -29.17 0.54
C PRO A 75 -7.53 -30.69 0.56
N VAL A 76 -7.31 -31.30 1.73
CA VAL A 76 -7.39 -32.76 1.94
C VAL A 76 -8.82 -33.20 2.30
N PHE A 77 -9.64 -32.26 2.78
CA PHE A 77 -11.06 -32.44 3.11
C PHE A 77 -11.71 -31.05 3.15
N ASN A 78 -13.05 -30.95 3.11
CA ASN A 78 -13.84 -29.70 3.13
C ASN A 78 -13.55 -28.80 4.35
N CYS A 79 -12.37 -28.21 4.40
CA CYS A 79 -11.95 -27.22 5.39
C CYS A 79 -12.42 -25.85 4.90
N LEU A 80 -13.06 -25.10 5.81
CA LEU A 80 -13.57 -23.75 5.57
C LEU A 80 -12.46 -22.68 5.38
N ASP A 81 -11.19 -23.07 5.53
CA ASP A 81 -10.05 -22.21 5.25
C ASP A 81 -9.72 -22.24 3.74
N ASP A 82 -10.38 -21.38 2.99
CA ASP A 82 -10.31 -21.30 1.52
C ASP A 82 -9.07 -20.53 1.02
N PHE A 83 -7.91 -20.81 1.62
CA PHE A 83 -6.65 -20.11 1.31
C PHE A 83 -5.76 -20.95 0.37
N PRO A 84 -5.40 -20.45 -0.82
CA PRO A 84 -4.62 -21.21 -1.80
C PRO A 84 -3.19 -21.53 -1.39
N PHE A 85 -2.59 -20.71 -0.53
CA PHE A 85 -1.18 -20.84 -0.16
C PHE A 85 -0.97 -21.05 1.33
N HIS A 86 0.00 -21.88 1.68
CA HIS A 86 0.55 -21.96 3.02
C HIS A 86 1.66 -20.90 3.20
N ILE A 87 1.50 -20.01 4.18
CA ILE A 87 2.50 -18.97 4.47
C ILE A 87 3.42 -19.49 5.58
N PRO A 88 4.73 -19.73 5.32
CA PRO A 88 5.64 -20.17 6.34
C PRO A 88 5.76 -19.12 7.44
N PHE A 89 5.81 -19.58 8.69
CA PHE A 89 5.98 -18.69 9.83
C PHE A 89 7.36 -18.04 9.79
N GLY A 90 7.39 -16.71 9.87
CA GLY A 90 8.62 -15.93 9.88
C GLY A 90 8.81 -15.23 11.23
N PHE A 91 9.79 -15.66 12.02
CA PHE A 91 10.13 -15.03 13.31
C PHE A 91 10.62 -13.58 13.15
N VAL A 92 11.19 -13.25 11.99
CA VAL A 92 11.76 -11.92 11.70
C VAL A 92 10.99 -11.21 10.58
N ASN A 93 10.90 -9.87 10.68
CA ASN A 93 10.17 -9.03 9.72
C ASN A 93 10.64 -9.23 8.27
N TYR A 94 11.93 -9.46 8.04
CA TYR A 94 12.46 -9.71 6.70
C TYR A 94 11.93 -10.99 6.07
N LEU A 95 11.83 -12.06 6.85
CA LEU A 95 11.32 -13.35 6.37
C LEU A 95 9.81 -13.24 6.09
N ARG A 96 9.07 -12.56 6.98
CA ARG A 96 7.64 -12.27 6.80
C ARG A 96 7.35 -11.38 5.57
N ASN A 97 8.28 -10.50 5.22
CA ASN A 97 8.19 -9.57 4.09
C ASN A 97 8.99 -10.03 2.88
N SER A 98 9.41 -11.30 2.84
CA SER A 98 9.99 -11.87 1.62
C SER A 98 8.97 -11.74 0.48
N ASN A 99 9.45 -11.53 -0.74
CA ASN A 99 8.56 -11.30 -1.89
C ASN A 99 7.58 -12.47 -2.09
N MET A 100 8.06 -13.71 -1.96
CA MET A 100 7.23 -14.91 -2.07
C MET A 100 6.17 -15.00 -0.96
N SER A 101 6.55 -14.84 0.30
CA SER A 101 5.60 -14.86 1.42
C SER A 101 4.58 -13.72 1.34
N LEU A 102 4.98 -12.56 0.81
CA LEU A 102 4.09 -11.42 0.61
C LEU A 102 3.07 -11.70 -0.51
N MET A 103 3.52 -12.19 -1.67
CA MET A 103 2.66 -12.53 -2.81
C MET A 103 1.60 -13.57 -2.40
N MET A 104 2.03 -14.68 -1.79
CA MET A 104 1.12 -15.72 -1.28
C MET A 104 0.13 -15.18 -0.25
N ARG A 105 0.57 -14.29 0.64
CA ARG A 105 -0.32 -13.66 1.63
C ARG A 105 -1.32 -12.70 1.03
N LEU A 106 -0.93 -11.94 0.00
CA LEU A 106 -1.84 -11.05 -0.71
C LEU A 106 -2.92 -11.87 -1.44
N ALA A 107 -2.52 -12.94 -2.12
CA ALA A 107 -3.47 -13.85 -2.77
C ALA A 107 -4.43 -14.52 -1.77
N ASN A 108 -3.94 -14.97 -0.60
CA ASN A 108 -4.84 -15.52 0.43
C ASN A 108 -5.84 -14.50 1.00
N LYS A 109 -5.57 -13.20 0.89
CA LYS A 109 -6.51 -12.17 1.34
C LYS A 109 -7.59 -11.85 0.31
N ASP A 110 -7.37 -12.26 -0.93
CA ASP A 110 -8.24 -11.94 -2.05
C ASP A 110 -8.94 -13.22 -2.56
N PRO A 111 -10.20 -13.46 -2.17
CA PRO A 111 -10.94 -14.65 -2.60
C PRO A 111 -11.16 -14.69 -4.12
N SER A 112 -11.06 -13.54 -4.81
CA SER A 112 -11.19 -13.49 -6.27
C SER A 112 -9.96 -14.03 -7.02
N PHE A 113 -8.82 -14.16 -6.33
CA PHE A 113 -7.58 -14.66 -6.95
C PHE A 113 -7.73 -16.05 -7.59
N LEU A 114 -8.59 -16.89 -7.02
CA LEU A 114 -8.84 -18.26 -7.49
C LEU A 114 -9.97 -18.37 -8.51
N LEU A 115 -10.78 -17.34 -8.68
CA LEU A 115 -11.99 -17.42 -9.50
C LEU A 115 -11.70 -17.30 -11.00
N GLY A 116 -10.56 -16.71 -11.39
CA GLY A 116 -10.22 -16.48 -12.80
C GLY A 116 -11.22 -15.55 -13.50
N ASP A 117 -10.79 -14.89 -14.57
CA ASP A 117 -11.73 -14.32 -15.56
C ASP A 117 -12.16 -15.40 -16.56
#